data_AF-A0A3C0ZQF6-F1
#
_entry.id   AF-A0A3C0ZQF6-F1
#
_cell.length_a   1.000
_cell.length_b   1.000
_cell.length_c   1.000
_cell.angle_alpha   90.00
_cell.angle_beta   90.00
_cell.angle_gamma   90.00
#
_symmetry.space_group_name_H-M   'P 1'
#
loop_
_entity.id
_entity.type
_entity.pdbx_description
1 polymer ?
#
loop_
_entity_poly.entity_id
_entity_poly.type
_entity_poly.pdbx_seq_one_letter_code
_entity_poly.pdbx_strand_id
1 'polypeptide(L)'
;MLQRILPQEQDRRGDCPATLTSGKRGCASAEDVGAAVRIRDASFPEPFARGLEFNAPVHGAWNIVHVGMQVPECHQIYVCADNCMRGVVLTAAEMDAADRFSCVLLEEEDLYEGSLETVTIEGVADAIRRLPYRPRAVAVFLVCLHHFVGTDAAYVYSSLEKQFPDIDFMRCWMDPVMRRSGLSPEQKLKESMFRPIRP
;
A
#
# COMPACT_ATOMS: atom_id res chain seq x y z
N MET A 1 37.11 12.51 -12.44
CA MET A 1 36.73 13.50 -11.43
C MET A 1 36.10 12.77 -10.26
N LEU A 2 36.93 12.08 -9.47
CA LEU A 2 36.53 11.41 -8.22
C LEU A 2 36.73 12.40 -7.08
N GLN A 3 35.70 12.67 -6.29
CA GLN A 3 35.86 13.37 -5.01
C GLN A 3 35.84 12.34 -3.87
N ARG A 4 36.97 12.37 -3.14
CA ARG A 4 37.28 11.64 -1.92
C ARG A 4 36.27 11.92 -0.81
N ILE A 5 35.81 10.85 -0.18
CA ILE A 5 35.25 10.87 1.18
C ILE A 5 36.45 10.91 2.14
N LEU A 6 36.51 11.92 3.02
CA LEU A 6 37.41 11.93 4.18
C LEU A 6 36.57 11.77 5.47
N PRO A 7 37.11 11.09 6.49
CA PRO A 7 36.41 10.81 7.74
C PRO A 7 36.55 11.99 8.71
N GLN A 8 35.55 12.18 9.57
CA GLN A 8 35.63 13.04 10.75
C GLN A 8 35.38 12.17 11.98
N GLU A 9 36.44 11.53 12.48
CA GLU A 9 36.53 11.19 13.90
C GLU A 9 36.96 12.44 14.65
N GLN A 10 36.14 12.91 15.59
CA GLN A 10 36.58 13.89 16.57
C GLN A 10 35.96 13.57 17.93
N ASP A 11 36.79 12.88 18.73
CA ASP A 11 37.04 13.10 20.15
C ASP A 11 35.83 13.25 21.10
N ARG A 12 35.45 12.14 21.74
CA ARG A 12 34.62 12.14 22.96
C ARG A 12 35.46 11.67 24.15
N ARG A 13 36.18 12.59 24.81
CA ARG A 13 36.75 12.39 26.16
C ARG A 13 36.37 13.57 27.07
N GLY A 14 35.83 13.24 28.26
CA GLY A 14 35.57 14.13 29.41
C GLY A 14 34.33 15.02 29.24
N ASP A 15 33.37 15.14 30.15
CA ASP A 15 33.37 14.93 31.59
C ASP A 15 32.00 14.44 32.07
N CYS A 16 32.01 13.51 33.03
CA CYS A 16 30.83 13.09 33.77
C CYS A 16 30.89 13.70 35.17
N PRO A 17 30.01 14.64 35.55
CA PRO A 17 29.88 15.02 36.95
C PRO A 17 29.00 13.98 37.64
N ALA A 18 29.65 13.14 38.44
CA ALA A 18 28.99 12.29 39.40
C ALA A 18 28.26 13.14 40.45
N THR A 19 26.96 12.93 40.62
CA THR A 19 26.32 13.03 41.93
C THR A 19 25.19 12.03 42.03
N LEU A 20 25.34 11.11 42.98
CA LEU A 20 24.44 10.00 43.25
C LEU A 20 23.14 10.48 43.91
N THR A 21 22.02 9.82 43.62
CA THR A 21 21.19 9.13 44.64
C THR A 21 20.10 8.26 44.00
N SER A 22 20.35 6.95 44.07
CA SER A 22 19.40 5.88 44.41
C SER A 22 18.02 5.81 43.72
N GLY A 23 17.91 4.97 42.68
CA GLY A 23 16.64 4.45 42.19
C GLY A 23 16.74 3.62 40.90
N LYS A 24 17.63 2.62 40.85
CA LYS A 24 17.87 1.78 39.66
C LYS A 24 16.64 0.95 39.25
N ARG A 25 16.07 1.27 38.08
CA ARG A 25 15.62 0.36 37.01
C ARG A 25 15.89 1.12 35.72
N GLY A 26 16.63 0.69 34.71
CA GLY A 26 17.28 -0.54 34.30
C GLY A 26 17.84 -0.19 32.91
N CYS A 27 19.06 -0.64 32.60
CA CYS A 27 19.74 -0.59 31.30
C CYS A 27 19.23 0.46 30.26
N ALA A 28 19.84 1.63 30.21
CA ALA A 28 19.76 2.50 29.03
C ALA A 28 20.62 1.88 27.92
N SER A 29 20.01 0.99 27.12
CA SER A 29 20.62 0.45 25.91
C SER A 29 20.38 1.42 24.76
N ALA A 30 21.44 1.85 24.08
CA ALA A 30 21.46 2.49 22.77
C ALA A 30 20.26 3.43 22.49
N GLU A 31 20.25 4.59 23.16
CA GLU A 31 19.63 5.85 22.73
C GLU A 31 18.43 5.73 21.76
N ASP A 32 17.21 5.65 22.33
CA ASP A 32 15.89 5.89 21.71
C ASP A 32 15.73 7.35 21.20
N VAL A 33 16.75 7.90 20.54
CA VAL A 33 16.79 9.30 20.10
C VAL A 33 15.76 9.48 18.99
N GLY A 34 14.63 10.08 19.36
CA GLY A 34 13.52 10.41 18.46
C GLY A 34 12.37 9.40 18.44
N ALA A 35 12.45 8.28 19.15
CA ALA A 35 11.33 7.32 19.28
C ALA A 35 10.25 7.81 20.26
N ALA A 36 10.64 8.64 21.23
CA ALA A 36 9.72 9.28 22.16
C ALA A 36 10.04 10.79 22.27
N VAL A 37 9.01 11.62 22.17
CA VAL A 37 9.09 13.07 22.33
C VAL A 37 8.04 13.50 23.34
N ARG A 38 8.39 14.39 24.27
CA ARG A 38 7.40 14.97 25.18
C ARG A 38 6.42 15.80 24.38
N ILE A 39 5.12 15.74 24.68
CA ILE A 39 4.07 16.43 23.91
C ILE A 39 4.38 17.92 23.70
N ARG A 40 4.92 18.61 24.71
CA ARG A 40 5.28 20.04 24.61
C ARG A 40 6.43 20.35 23.64
N ASP A 41 7.27 19.36 23.37
CA ASP A 41 8.47 19.48 22.53
C ASP A 41 8.22 18.89 21.12
N ALA A 42 6.98 18.47 20.83
CA ALA A 42 6.59 17.85 19.57
C ALA A 42 6.43 18.89 18.46
N SER A 43 7.15 18.70 17.34
CA SER A 43 7.00 19.48 16.12
C SER A 43 6.14 18.75 15.08
N PHE A 44 4.98 19.32 14.72
CA PHE A 44 4.07 18.73 13.74
C PHE A 44 4.46 19.14 12.30
N PRO A 45 4.22 18.28 11.28
CA PRO A 45 3.46 17.03 11.31
C PRO A 45 4.26 15.77 11.68
N GLU A 46 5.57 15.87 11.86
CA GLU A 46 6.48 14.72 12.10
C GLU A 46 7.12 14.80 13.49
N PRO A 47 6.36 14.51 14.57
CA PRO A 47 6.84 14.69 15.94
C PRO A 47 7.85 13.63 16.41
N PHE A 48 8.06 12.57 15.64
CA PHE A 48 8.98 11.47 15.95
C PHE A 48 9.96 11.29 14.79
N ALA A 49 11.19 10.85 15.12
CA ALA A 49 12.17 10.51 14.10
C ALA A 49 11.73 9.25 13.35
N ARG A 50 11.66 9.33 12.02
CA ARG A 50 11.26 8.20 11.17
C ARG A 50 12.39 7.18 11.08
N GLY A 51 12.16 5.99 11.62
CA GLY A 51 13.13 4.88 11.64
C GLY A 51 12.59 3.60 10.99
N LEU A 52 13.09 2.46 11.45
CA LEU A 52 12.43 1.17 11.23
C LEU A 52 11.18 1.12 12.12
N GLU A 53 10.02 0.98 11.48
CA GLU A 53 8.74 0.94 12.16
C GLU A 53 8.10 -0.42 11.92
N PHE A 54 7.84 -1.15 13.00
CA PHE A 54 6.97 -2.31 12.94
C PHE A 54 5.53 -1.80 12.94
N ASN A 55 4.90 -1.77 11.77
CA ASN A 55 3.48 -1.46 11.68
C ASN A 55 2.69 -2.53 12.44
N ALA A 56 1.82 -2.11 13.36
CA ALA A 56 0.85 -3.01 13.94
C ALA A 56 0.01 -3.65 12.82
N PRO A 57 -0.28 -4.96 12.86
CA PRO A 57 -1.02 -5.66 11.81
C PRO A 57 -2.47 -5.17 11.66
N VAL A 58 -2.94 -4.38 12.62
CA VAL A 58 -4.23 -3.69 12.59
C VAL A 58 -3.98 -2.27 12.10
N HIS A 59 -4.12 -2.08 10.79
CA HIS A 59 -4.46 -0.76 10.29
C HIS A 59 -5.79 -0.35 10.98
N GLY A 60 -5.94 0.92 11.35
CA GLY A 60 -7.14 1.41 12.03
C GLY A 60 -8.44 1.04 11.29
N ALA A 61 -9.58 1.40 11.84
CA ALA A 61 -10.89 0.88 11.40
C ALA A 61 -11.20 0.96 9.89
N TRP A 62 -10.51 1.77 9.08
CA TRP A 62 -10.75 1.91 7.65
C TRP A 62 -9.47 1.72 6.81
N ASN A 63 -9.57 0.89 5.75
CA ASN A 63 -8.50 0.57 4.81
C ASN A 63 -8.95 0.80 3.35
N ILE A 64 -8.09 0.51 2.36
CA ILE A 64 -8.40 0.74 0.93
C ILE A 64 -9.65 -0.02 0.44
N VAL A 65 -9.98 -1.16 1.07
CA VAL A 65 -11.17 -1.95 0.72
C VAL A 65 -12.42 -1.21 1.18
N HIS A 66 -12.41 -0.67 2.41
CA HIS A 66 -13.48 0.17 2.94
C HIS A 66 -13.73 1.38 2.06
N VAL A 67 -12.66 2.08 1.67
CA VAL A 67 -12.75 3.26 0.80
C VAL A 67 -13.29 2.86 -0.57
N GLY A 68 -12.75 1.79 -1.17
CA GLY A 68 -13.21 1.22 -2.44
C GLY A 68 -14.69 0.88 -2.48
N MET A 69 -15.20 0.26 -1.40
CA MET A 69 -16.59 -0.19 -1.30
C MET A 69 -17.60 0.97 -1.23
N GLN A 70 -17.16 2.21 -0.96
CA GLN A 70 -18.03 3.38 -0.93
C GLN A 70 -18.52 3.81 -2.32
N VAL A 71 -17.86 3.40 -3.39
CA VAL A 71 -18.36 3.70 -4.74
C VAL A 71 -19.52 2.75 -5.05
N PRO A 72 -20.75 3.27 -5.26
CA PRO A 72 -21.90 2.44 -5.58
C PRO A 72 -21.72 1.79 -6.96
N GLU A 73 -22.30 0.59 -7.14
CA GLU A 73 -22.26 -0.16 -8.41
C GLU A 73 -20.86 -0.47 -8.95
N CYS A 74 -19.82 -0.25 -8.13
CA CYS A 74 -18.44 -0.61 -8.42
C CYS A 74 -18.15 -2.02 -7.89
N HIS A 75 -17.47 -2.82 -8.70
CA HIS A 75 -16.93 -4.11 -8.30
C HIS A 75 -15.40 -4.00 -8.17
N GLN A 76 -14.84 -4.49 -7.06
CA GLN A 76 -13.40 -4.42 -6.81
C GLN A 76 -12.73 -5.72 -7.27
N ILE A 77 -11.66 -5.61 -8.07
CA ILE A 77 -10.89 -6.77 -8.52
C ILE A 77 -9.46 -6.63 -8.03
N TYR A 78 -9.02 -7.57 -7.21
CA TYR A 78 -7.66 -7.60 -6.65
C TYR A 78 -6.82 -8.60 -7.42
N VAL A 79 -5.73 -8.12 -8.01
CA VAL A 79 -4.78 -8.95 -8.76
C VAL A 79 -3.55 -9.13 -7.90
N CYS A 80 -3.51 -10.21 -7.12
CA CYS A 80 -2.50 -10.39 -6.08
C CYS A 80 -2.40 -11.83 -5.57
N ALA A 81 -1.33 -12.11 -4.82
CA ALA A 81 -1.17 -13.37 -4.10
C ALA A 81 -2.04 -13.45 -2.84
N ASP A 82 -2.20 -14.67 -2.31
CA ASP A 82 -3.08 -15.02 -1.18
C ASP A 82 -2.86 -14.17 0.08
N ASN A 83 -1.60 -13.81 0.35
CA ASN A 83 -1.23 -13.05 1.53
C ASN A 83 -1.90 -11.66 1.57
N CYS A 84 -2.03 -11.01 0.42
CA CYS A 84 -2.68 -9.71 0.30
C CYS A 84 -4.20 -9.86 0.42
N MET A 85 -4.75 -10.94 -0.15
CA MET A 85 -6.19 -11.22 -0.13
C MET A 85 -6.75 -11.43 1.27
N ARG A 86 -5.96 -11.95 2.22
CA ARG A 86 -6.43 -12.16 3.60
C ARG A 86 -7.04 -10.88 4.21
N GLY A 87 -6.41 -9.72 4.01
CA GLY A 87 -6.93 -8.45 4.51
C GLY A 87 -8.22 -8.02 3.79
N VAL A 88 -8.28 -8.28 2.49
CA VAL A 88 -9.44 -7.96 1.65
C VAL A 88 -10.66 -8.78 2.04
N VAL A 89 -10.52 -10.10 2.12
CA VAL A 89 -11.61 -11.03 2.44
C VAL A 89 -12.19 -10.73 3.83
N LEU A 90 -11.33 -10.53 4.83
CA LEU A 90 -11.77 -10.20 6.19
C LEU A 90 -12.53 -8.88 6.24
N THR A 91 -12.06 -7.87 5.51
CA THR A 91 -12.72 -6.56 5.44
C THR A 91 -14.06 -6.66 4.72
N ALA A 92 -14.12 -7.36 3.58
CA ALA A 92 -15.35 -7.52 2.83
C ALA A 92 -16.40 -8.30 3.63
N ALA A 93 -15.97 -9.29 4.43
CA ALA A 93 -16.84 -10.01 5.36
C ALA A 93 -17.34 -9.12 6.51
N GLU A 94 -16.47 -8.27 7.08
CA GLU A 94 -16.86 -7.28 8.10
C GLU A 94 -17.93 -6.31 7.59
N MET A 95 -17.86 -5.94 6.31
CA MET A 95 -18.80 -5.03 5.66
C MET A 95 -20.06 -5.71 5.09
N ASP A 96 -20.17 -7.05 5.21
CA ASP A 96 -21.20 -7.86 4.55
C ASP A 96 -21.31 -7.59 3.03
N ALA A 97 -20.15 -7.43 2.37
CA ALA A 97 -20.02 -7.02 0.97
C ALA A 97 -19.14 -8.00 0.16
N ALA A 98 -19.16 -9.28 0.54
CA ALA A 98 -18.31 -10.30 -0.08
C ALA A 98 -18.66 -10.57 -1.57
N ASP A 99 -19.87 -10.23 -2.00
CA ASP A 99 -20.33 -10.30 -3.38
C ASP A 99 -19.79 -9.17 -4.28
N ARG A 100 -19.16 -8.14 -3.68
CA ARG A 100 -18.70 -6.93 -4.37
C ARG A 100 -17.22 -6.92 -4.72
N PHE A 101 -16.51 -8.04 -4.52
CA PHE A 101 -15.14 -8.19 -4.97
C PHE A 101 -14.86 -9.53 -5.65
N SER A 102 -13.82 -9.56 -6.47
CA SER A 102 -13.24 -10.75 -7.08
C SER A 102 -11.73 -10.71 -6.91
N CYS A 103 -11.09 -11.87 -7.00
CA CYS A 103 -9.63 -11.98 -6.98
C CYS A 103 -9.10 -12.71 -8.21
N VAL A 104 -7.97 -12.22 -8.70
CA VAL A 104 -7.10 -12.92 -9.64
C VAL A 104 -5.85 -13.29 -8.84
N LEU A 105 -5.68 -14.58 -8.56
CA LEU A 105 -4.55 -15.08 -7.81
C LEU A 105 -3.32 -15.11 -8.72
N LEU A 106 -2.21 -14.58 -8.22
CA LEU A 106 -0.92 -14.63 -8.88
C LEU A 106 -0.09 -15.75 -8.25
N GLU A 107 0.40 -16.65 -9.07
CA GLU A 107 1.29 -17.73 -8.68
C GLU A 107 2.76 -17.36 -8.94
N GLU A 108 3.69 -18.19 -8.45
CA GLU A 108 5.12 -17.93 -8.60
C GLU A 108 5.55 -18.05 -10.07
N GLU A 109 4.94 -18.99 -10.79
CA GLU A 109 5.15 -19.26 -12.21
C GLU A 109 4.80 -18.05 -13.09
N ASP A 110 3.78 -17.27 -12.71
CA ASP A 110 3.37 -16.04 -13.42
C ASP A 110 4.46 -14.96 -13.43
N LEU A 111 5.38 -15.01 -12.46
CA LEU A 111 6.49 -14.05 -12.35
C LEU A 111 7.69 -14.42 -13.22
N TYR A 112 7.89 -15.71 -13.49
CA TYR A 112 9.08 -16.21 -14.19
C TYR A 112 8.80 -16.58 -15.65
N GLU A 113 7.64 -17.19 -15.92
CA GLU A 113 7.28 -17.74 -17.22
C GLU A 113 6.22 -16.88 -17.92
N GLY A 114 5.40 -16.16 -17.14
CA GLY A 114 4.29 -15.34 -17.62
C GLY A 114 4.64 -13.88 -17.91
N SER A 115 3.79 -13.24 -18.72
CA SER A 115 3.66 -11.77 -18.72
C SER A 115 2.56 -11.43 -17.74
N LEU A 116 2.93 -10.75 -16.64
CA LEU A 116 2.00 -10.34 -15.60
C LEU A 116 0.89 -9.44 -16.19
N GLU A 117 1.18 -8.70 -17.26
CA GLU A 117 0.18 -7.97 -18.04
C GLU A 117 -0.91 -8.90 -18.58
N THR A 118 -0.53 -10.00 -19.24
CA THR A 118 -1.47 -10.96 -19.84
C THR A 118 -2.32 -11.61 -18.75
N VAL A 119 -1.71 -12.12 -17.69
CA VAL A 119 -2.41 -12.75 -16.56
C VAL A 119 -3.40 -11.76 -15.93
N THR A 120 -2.98 -10.50 -15.76
CA THR A 120 -3.84 -9.44 -15.25
C THR A 120 -5.01 -9.15 -16.18
N ILE A 121 -4.77 -8.97 -17.48
CA ILE A 121 -5.82 -8.65 -18.46
C ILE A 121 -6.82 -9.80 -18.56
N GLU A 122 -6.35 -11.03 -18.74
CA GLU A 122 -7.18 -12.21 -18.90
C GLU A 122 -7.94 -12.54 -17.61
N GLY A 123 -7.27 -12.51 -16.46
CA GLY A 123 -7.88 -12.76 -15.16
C GLY A 123 -8.95 -11.74 -14.81
N VAL A 124 -8.69 -10.44 -15.04
CA VAL A 124 -9.70 -9.38 -14.82
C VAL A 124 -10.87 -9.56 -15.78
N ALA A 125 -10.61 -9.87 -17.05
CA ALA A 125 -11.65 -10.07 -18.04
C ALA A 125 -12.52 -11.32 -17.73
N ASP A 126 -11.91 -12.42 -17.31
CA ASP A 126 -12.62 -13.63 -16.88
C ASP A 126 -13.46 -13.36 -15.62
N ALA A 127 -12.90 -12.68 -14.62
CA ALA A 127 -13.64 -12.27 -13.43
C ALA A 127 -14.90 -11.46 -13.80
N ILE A 128 -14.76 -10.45 -14.65
CA ILE A 128 -15.89 -9.63 -15.13
C ILE A 128 -16.94 -10.47 -15.87
N ARG A 129 -16.53 -11.43 -16.71
CA ARG A 129 -17.46 -12.29 -17.48
C ARG A 129 -18.23 -13.27 -16.60
N ARG A 130 -17.66 -13.67 -15.46
CA ARG A 130 -18.28 -14.60 -14.50
C ARG A 130 -19.21 -13.90 -13.50
N LEU A 131 -19.19 -12.57 -13.43
CA LEU A 131 -20.10 -11.85 -12.55
C LEU A 131 -21.56 -12.12 -12.95
N PRO A 132 -22.46 -12.34 -11.97
CA PRO A 132 -23.89 -12.54 -12.25
C PRO A 132 -24.59 -11.26 -12.71
N TYR A 133 -23.89 -10.13 -12.68
CA TYR A 133 -24.36 -8.82 -13.10
C TYR A 133 -23.25 -8.10 -13.88
N ARG A 134 -23.63 -7.07 -14.65
CA ARG A 134 -22.67 -6.20 -15.35
C ARG A 134 -22.36 -4.98 -14.47
N PRO A 135 -21.14 -4.84 -13.93
CA PRO A 135 -20.79 -3.66 -13.12
C PRO A 135 -20.70 -2.41 -14.00
N ARG A 136 -21.08 -1.24 -13.47
CA ARG A 136 -20.92 0.04 -14.19
C ARG A 136 -19.48 0.54 -14.13
N ALA A 137 -18.80 0.26 -13.02
CA ALA A 137 -17.41 0.58 -12.83
C ALA A 137 -16.65 -0.58 -12.18
N VAL A 138 -15.37 -0.71 -12.51
CA VAL A 138 -14.50 -1.74 -11.92
C VAL A 138 -13.25 -1.08 -11.38
N ALA A 139 -12.95 -1.32 -10.11
CA ALA A 139 -11.71 -0.88 -9.47
C ALA A 139 -10.70 -2.01 -9.51
N VAL A 140 -9.68 -1.89 -10.36
CA VAL A 140 -8.62 -2.91 -10.50
C VAL A 140 -7.46 -2.53 -9.58
N PHE A 141 -7.21 -3.35 -8.57
CA PHE A 141 -6.13 -3.16 -7.61
C PHE A 141 -4.91 -3.96 -8.04
N LEU A 142 -3.91 -3.26 -8.56
CA LEU A 142 -2.59 -3.82 -8.81
C LEU A 142 -1.73 -3.74 -7.54
N VAL A 143 -0.88 -4.74 -7.32
CA VAL A 143 0.02 -4.83 -6.16
C VAL A 143 1.47 -4.51 -6.45
N CYS A 144 2.28 -4.44 -5.39
CA CYS A 144 3.73 -4.24 -5.45
C CYS A 144 4.47 -5.15 -6.44
N LEU A 145 4.02 -6.38 -6.70
CA LEU A 145 4.63 -7.27 -7.69
C LEU A 145 4.67 -6.64 -9.09
N HIS A 146 3.60 -5.93 -9.48
CA HIS A 146 3.54 -5.24 -10.78
C HIS A 146 4.60 -4.14 -10.89
N HIS A 147 4.96 -3.50 -9.77
CA HIS A 147 6.07 -2.55 -9.75
C HIS A 147 7.43 -3.24 -9.87
N PHE A 148 7.62 -4.38 -9.20
CA PHE A 148 8.90 -5.09 -9.22
C PHE A 148 9.21 -5.71 -10.59
N VAL A 149 8.19 -6.26 -11.26
CA VAL A 149 8.32 -6.83 -12.60
C VAL A 149 8.35 -5.75 -13.69
N GLY A 150 7.94 -4.52 -13.36
CA GLY A 150 7.92 -3.41 -14.31
C GLY A 150 6.74 -3.46 -15.27
N THR A 151 5.59 -3.96 -14.82
CA THR A 151 4.39 -4.14 -15.64
C THR A 151 3.91 -2.83 -16.26
N ASP A 152 3.60 -2.84 -17.56
CA ASP A 152 2.97 -1.69 -18.22
C ASP A 152 1.47 -1.61 -17.86
N ALA A 153 1.19 -0.90 -16.77
CA ALA A 153 -0.19 -0.67 -16.33
C ALA A 153 -1.02 0.07 -17.39
N ALA A 154 -0.43 0.99 -18.17
CA ALA A 154 -1.18 1.73 -19.18
C ALA A 154 -1.66 0.79 -20.30
N TYR A 155 -0.81 -0.15 -20.71
CA TYR A 155 -1.18 -1.20 -21.65
C TYR A 155 -2.33 -2.07 -21.10
N VAL A 156 -2.24 -2.52 -19.84
CA VAL A 156 -3.29 -3.31 -19.17
C VAL A 156 -4.64 -2.59 -19.21
N TYR A 157 -4.71 -1.35 -18.72
CA TYR A 157 -5.96 -0.59 -18.70
C TYR A 157 -6.49 -0.32 -20.11
N SER A 158 -5.64 0.07 -21.06
CA SER A 158 -6.09 0.31 -22.44
C SER A 158 -6.64 -0.95 -23.11
N SER A 159 -6.15 -2.12 -22.74
CA SER A 159 -6.62 -3.41 -23.27
C SER A 159 -7.96 -3.81 -22.66
N LEU A 160 -8.16 -3.54 -21.37
CA LEU A 160 -9.43 -3.76 -20.67
C LEU A 160 -10.52 -2.80 -21.17
N GLU A 161 -10.20 -1.52 -21.31
CA GLU A 161 -11.11 -0.48 -21.83
C GLU A 161 -11.58 -0.79 -23.27
N LYS A 162 -10.72 -1.38 -24.12
CA LYS A 162 -11.09 -1.84 -25.47
C LYS A 162 -12.03 -3.05 -25.45
N GLN A 163 -11.84 -3.97 -24.50
CA GLN A 163 -12.68 -5.18 -24.38
C GLN A 163 -14.05 -4.88 -23.77
N PHE A 164 -14.11 -3.91 -22.85
CA PHE A 164 -15.33 -3.58 -22.09
C PHE A 164 -15.58 -2.07 -22.14
N PRO A 165 -15.98 -1.51 -23.30
CA PRO A 165 -16.13 -0.06 -23.49
C PRO A 165 -17.31 0.55 -22.70
N ASP A 166 -18.19 -0.28 -22.16
CA ASP A 166 -19.34 0.07 -21.33
C ASP A 166 -19.00 0.17 -19.83
N ILE A 167 -17.80 -0.26 -19.42
CA ILE A 167 -17.34 -0.24 -18.02
C ILE A 167 -16.29 0.85 -17.82
N ASP A 168 -16.46 1.69 -16.81
CA ASP A 168 -15.41 2.63 -16.39
C ASP A 168 -14.39 1.93 -15.46
N PHE A 169 -13.12 1.91 -15.86
CA PHE A 169 -12.04 1.31 -15.07
C PHE A 169 -11.34 2.32 -14.17
N MET A 170 -11.35 2.08 -12.86
CA MET A 170 -10.58 2.84 -11.87
C MET A 170 -9.22 2.19 -11.65
N ARG A 171 -8.18 3.02 -11.70
CA ARG A 171 -6.79 2.56 -11.57
C ARG A 171 -6.39 2.57 -10.10
N CYS A 172 -6.37 1.42 -9.46
CA CYS A 172 -6.16 1.33 -8.02
C CYS A 172 -4.85 0.59 -7.72
N TRP A 173 -4.24 0.94 -6.59
CA TRP A 173 -2.98 0.36 -6.14
C TRP A 173 -3.10 -0.12 -4.71
N MET A 174 -2.71 -1.37 -4.49
CA MET A 174 -2.49 -1.96 -3.17
C MET A 174 -0.98 -2.13 -2.98
N ASP A 175 -0.34 -1.01 -2.64
CA ASP A 175 1.10 -0.80 -2.67
C ASP A 175 1.64 -0.58 -1.23
N PRO A 176 2.14 -1.62 -0.55
CA PRO A 176 2.74 -1.44 0.77
C PRO A 176 4.19 -0.91 0.69
N VAL A 177 4.82 -0.95 -0.48
CA VAL A 177 6.27 -0.70 -0.65
C VAL A 177 6.60 0.76 -0.99
N MET A 178 5.74 1.48 -1.70
CA MET A 178 5.95 2.89 -2.07
C MET A 178 5.27 3.89 -1.12
N ARG A 179 4.95 3.49 0.12
CA ARG A 179 4.27 4.36 1.12
C ARG A 179 5.03 5.64 1.46
N ARG A 180 6.35 5.67 1.29
CA ARG A 180 7.21 6.78 1.74
C ARG A 180 7.37 7.91 0.72
N SER A 181 6.90 7.74 -0.52
CA SER A 181 7.06 8.75 -1.56
C SER A 181 5.75 9.03 -2.32
N GLY A 182 5.45 10.31 -2.53
CA GLY A 182 4.27 10.75 -3.26
C GLY A 182 2.96 10.57 -2.48
N LEU A 183 1.87 10.34 -3.22
CA LEU A 183 0.54 10.13 -2.66
C LEU A 183 0.43 8.75 -2.01
N SER A 184 -0.22 8.68 -0.85
CA SER A 184 -0.55 7.40 -0.23
C SER A 184 -1.47 6.57 -1.13
N PRO A 185 -1.46 5.22 -1.03
CA PRO A 185 -2.38 4.37 -1.79
C PRO A 185 -3.86 4.78 -1.63
N GLU A 186 -4.24 5.23 -0.42
CA GLU A 186 -5.59 5.74 -0.16
C GLU A 186 -5.87 7.06 -0.90
N GLN A 187 -4.91 7.99 -0.96
CA GLN A 187 -5.04 9.23 -1.72
C GLN A 187 -5.16 8.95 -3.23
N LYS A 188 -4.33 8.02 -3.75
CA LYS A 188 -4.41 7.57 -5.16
C LYS A 188 -5.76 6.93 -5.46
N LEU A 189 -6.28 6.11 -4.55
CA LEU A 189 -7.61 5.50 -4.68
C LEU A 189 -8.70 6.57 -4.75
N LYS A 190 -8.68 7.53 -3.82
CA LYS A 190 -9.65 8.64 -3.81
C LYS A 190 -9.60 9.44 -5.11
N GLU A 191 -8.41 9.75 -5.62
CA GLU A 191 -8.25 10.41 -6.93
C GLU A 191 -8.87 9.57 -8.06
N SER A 192 -8.58 8.27 -8.10
CA SER A 192 -9.12 7.35 -9.11
C SER A 192 -10.64 7.19 -9.05
N MET A 193 -11.27 7.39 -7.89
CA MET A 193 -12.74 7.33 -7.74
C MET A 193 -13.46 8.47 -8.44
N PHE A 194 -12.84 9.65 -8.55
CA PHE A 194 -13.45 10.78 -9.25
C PHE A 194 -13.25 10.71 -10.76
N ARG A 195 -12.31 9.89 -11.24
CA ARG A 195 -11.97 9.77 -12.67
C ARG A 195 -13.16 9.37 -13.57
N PRO A 196 -14.06 8.45 -13.17
CA PRO A 196 -15.24 8.08 -13.98
C PRO A 196 -16.34 9.15 -14.04
N ILE A 197 -16.29 10.14 -13.14
CA ILE A 197 -17.34 11.17 -13.06
C ILE A 197 -17.10 12.18 -14.19
N ARG A 198 -17.92 12.10 -15.23
CA ARG A 198 -17.93 13.06 -16.34
C ARG A 198 -18.69 14.33 -15.90
N PRO A 199 -18.20 15.54 -16.23
CA PRO A 199 -18.88 16.79 -15.92
C PRO A 199 -20.21 16.94 -16.67
#